data_AF-A0A7C5NUA1-F1
#
_entry.id   AF-A0A7C5NUA1-F1
#
_cell.length_a   1.000
_cell.length_b   1.000
_cell.length_c   1.000
_cell.angle_alpha   90.00
_cell.angle_beta   90.00
_cell.angle_gamma   90.00
#
_symmetry.space_group_name_H-M   'P 1'
#
loop_
_entity.id
_entity.type
_entity.pdbx_description
1 polymer ?
#
loop_
_entity_poly.entity_id
_entity_poly.type
_entity_poly.pdbx_seq_one_letter_code
_entity_poly.pdbx_strand_id
1 'polypeptide(L)'
;SDIRKGKKTLIVAHFLENAGEEDKAKFFKIFGKYAGDVKGEGIIEEDIQEDVKEAIELLRKYGSIDYAAKVARKLADEAKKALKTLPESEAREQLELLADFIVEREY
;
A
#
# COMPACT_ATOMS: atom_id res chain seq x y z
N SER A 1 1.51 0.92 -10.03
CA SER A 1 0.61 0.00 -10.76
C SER A 1 -0.76 -0.18 -10.09
N ASP A 2 -0.83 -0.25 -8.76
CA ASP A 2 -2.09 -0.49 -8.03
C ASP A 2 -3.08 0.68 -8.06
N ILE A 3 -2.60 1.92 -7.98
CA ILE A 3 -3.40 3.14 -8.18
C ILE A 3 -3.98 3.18 -9.59
N ARG A 4 -3.13 2.94 -10.59
CA ARG A 4 -3.51 2.86 -12.01
C ARG A 4 -4.66 1.88 -12.25
N LYS A 5 -4.62 0.72 -11.58
CA LYS A 5 -5.63 -0.35 -11.69
C LYS A 5 -6.82 -0.17 -10.73
N GLY A 6 -6.80 0.82 -9.85
CA GLY A 6 -7.87 1.04 -8.88
C GLY A 6 -8.01 -0.09 -7.86
N LYS A 7 -6.87 -0.66 -7.40
CA LYS A 7 -6.88 -1.70 -6.37
C LYS A 7 -7.26 -1.11 -5.00
N LYS A 8 -8.22 -1.75 -4.33
CA LYS A 8 -8.76 -1.32 -3.04
C LYS A 8 -7.86 -1.87 -1.92
N THR A 9 -6.75 -1.19 -1.68
CA THR A 9 -5.76 -1.57 -0.65
C THR A 9 -6.08 -0.90 0.70
N LEU A 10 -5.42 -1.35 1.77
CA LEU A 10 -5.52 -0.71 3.10
C LEU A 10 -5.10 0.77 3.07
N ILE A 11 -4.09 1.11 2.25
CA ILE A 11 -3.64 2.49 2.03
C ILE A 11 -4.81 3.36 1.52
N VAL A 12 -5.55 2.86 0.52
CA VAL A 12 -6.69 3.59 -0.06
C VAL A 12 -7.85 3.67 0.92
N ALA A 13 -8.15 2.59 1.65
CA ALA A 13 -9.20 2.60 2.66
C ALA A 13 -8.94 3.66 3.74
N HIS A 14 -7.74 3.69 4.30
CA HIS A 14 -7.33 4.70 5.28
C HIS A 14 -7.41 6.13 4.68
N PHE A 15 -6.95 6.33 3.45
CA PHE A 15 -7.07 7.63 2.79
C PHE A 15 -8.53 8.09 2.67
N LEU A 16 -9.44 7.22 2.21
CA LEU A 16 -10.84 7.57 2.02
C LEU A 16 -11.58 7.85 3.33
N GLU A 17 -11.15 7.25 4.42
CA GLU A 17 -11.69 7.51 5.76
C GLU A 17 -11.26 8.88 6.32
N ASN A 18 -10.04 9.34 5.98
CA ASN A 18 -9.43 10.52 6.60
C ASN A 18 -9.37 11.75 5.69
N ALA A 19 -9.50 11.59 4.37
CA ALA A 19 -9.40 12.67 3.43
C ALA A 19 -10.61 13.61 3.45
N GLY A 20 -10.37 14.88 3.12
CA GLY A 20 -11.46 15.81 2.80
C GLY A 20 -12.08 15.51 1.43
N GLU A 21 -13.33 15.94 1.22
CA GLU A 21 -14.09 15.64 -0.01
C GLU A 21 -13.41 16.16 -1.29
N GLU A 22 -12.73 17.31 -1.23
CA GLU A 22 -11.98 17.86 -2.37
C GLU A 22 -10.83 16.93 -2.79
N ASP A 23 -10.06 16.43 -1.83
CA ASP A 23 -8.92 15.55 -2.11
C ASP A 23 -9.38 14.15 -2.52
N LYS A 24 -10.50 13.65 -1.98
CA LYS A 24 -11.14 12.42 -2.48
C LYS A 24 -11.55 12.58 -3.94
N ALA A 25 -12.17 13.71 -4.29
CA ALA A 25 -12.58 13.98 -5.66
C ALA A 25 -11.39 14.03 -6.62
N LYS A 26 -10.26 14.65 -6.22
CA LYS A 26 -9.01 14.62 -6.99
C LYS A 26 -8.49 13.19 -7.14
N PHE A 27 -8.38 12.45 -6.05
CA PHE A 27 -7.89 11.07 -6.05
C PHE A 27 -8.71 10.16 -6.97
N PHE A 28 -10.05 10.25 -6.95
CA PHE A 28 -10.91 9.42 -7.79
C PHE A 28 -10.85 9.73 -9.29
N LYS A 29 -10.38 10.91 -9.71
CA LYS A 29 -10.09 11.18 -11.13
C LYS A 29 -8.97 10.30 -11.67
N ILE A 30 -8.05 9.87 -10.80
CA ILE A 30 -6.86 9.09 -11.13
C ILE A 30 -7.06 7.60 -10.81
N PHE A 31 -7.70 7.31 -9.67
CA PHE A 31 -7.82 5.96 -9.13
C PHE A 31 -8.64 5.04 -10.03
N GLY A 32 -7.98 4.07 -10.67
CA GLY A 32 -8.62 3.15 -11.61
C GLY A 32 -8.90 3.74 -12.99
N LYS A 33 -8.40 4.94 -13.31
CA LYS A 33 -8.54 5.60 -14.63
C LYS A 33 -8.08 4.71 -15.79
N TYR A 34 -7.12 3.82 -15.53
CA TYR A 34 -6.52 2.93 -16.52
C TYR A 34 -6.79 1.45 -16.23
N ALA A 35 -7.91 1.15 -15.57
CA ALA A 35 -8.39 -0.22 -15.42
C ALA A 35 -9.00 -0.71 -16.75
N GLY A 36 -8.49 -1.83 -17.28
CA GLY A 36 -8.92 -2.42 -18.56
C GLY A 36 -7.88 -2.28 -19.68
N ASP A 37 -8.21 -2.77 -20.89
CA ASP A 37 -7.40 -2.61 -22.11
C ASP A 37 -7.48 -1.18 -22.65
N VAL A 38 -7.03 -0.21 -21.86
CA VAL A 38 -6.87 1.17 -22.32
C VAL A 38 -5.59 1.22 -23.17
N LYS A 39 -5.65 0.59 -24.35
CA LYS A 39 -4.74 0.79 -25.48
C LYS A 39 -5.43 1.72 -26.48
N GLY A 40 -5.80 2.91 -26.02
CA GLY A 40 -6.34 3.94 -26.91
C GLY A 40 -5.18 4.69 -27.55
N GLU A 41 -5.20 4.84 -28.88
CA GLU A 41 -4.38 5.83 -29.57
C GLU A 41 -4.63 7.20 -28.93
N GLY A 42 -3.61 7.76 -28.25
CA GLY A 42 -3.72 9.06 -27.55
C GLY A 42 -3.38 9.05 -26.05
N ILE A 43 -2.99 7.92 -25.46
CA ILE A 43 -2.45 7.89 -24.08
C ILE A 43 -0.94 8.14 -24.13
N ILE A 44 -0.50 9.21 -23.49
CA ILE A 44 0.92 9.52 -23.32
C ILE A 44 1.38 8.91 -21.99
N GLU A 45 2.43 8.11 -21.99
CA GLU A 45 2.94 7.41 -20.80
C GLU A 45 3.32 8.41 -19.68
N GLU A 46 3.84 9.58 -20.06
CA GLU A 46 4.20 10.67 -19.14
C GLU A 46 2.99 11.19 -18.34
N ASP A 47 1.84 11.39 -18.99
CA ASP A 47 0.60 11.82 -18.32
C ASP A 47 0.14 10.79 -17.28
N ILE A 48 0.34 9.50 -17.54
CA ILE A 48 0.03 8.43 -16.57
C ILE A 48 0.94 8.54 -15.34
N GLN A 49 2.23 8.82 -15.55
CA GLN A 49 3.19 8.95 -14.45
C GLN A 49 2.87 10.16 -13.58
N GLU A 50 2.51 11.29 -14.20
CA GLU A 50 2.11 12.50 -13.48
C GLU A 50 0.84 12.28 -12.66
N ASP A 51 -0.20 11.70 -13.26
CA ASP A 51 -1.45 11.33 -12.57
C ASP A 51 -1.15 10.42 -11.36
N VAL A 52 -0.38 9.34 -11.59
CA VAL A 52 -0.05 8.39 -10.52
C VAL A 52 0.77 9.06 -9.41
N LYS A 53 1.69 9.97 -9.76
CA LYS A 53 2.47 10.73 -8.78
C LYS A 53 1.58 11.63 -7.94
N GLU A 54 0.63 12.35 -8.53
CA GLU A 54 -0.33 13.18 -7.79
C GLU A 54 -1.13 12.34 -6.79
N ALA A 55 -1.63 11.17 -7.22
CA ALA A 55 -2.33 10.26 -6.32
C ALA A 55 -1.43 9.76 -5.17
N ILE A 56 -0.15 9.47 -5.41
CA ILE A 56 0.80 9.08 -4.36
C ILE A 56 1.02 10.23 -3.36
N GLU A 57 1.16 11.46 -3.84
CA GLU A 57 1.32 12.63 -2.96
C GLU A 57 0.10 12.86 -2.08
N LEU A 58 -1.12 12.64 -2.60
CA LEU A 58 -2.33 12.65 -1.78
C LEU A 58 -2.29 11.56 -0.69
N LEU A 59 -1.89 10.33 -1.03
CA LEU A 59 -1.76 9.26 -0.04
C LEU A 59 -0.70 9.56 1.03
N ARG A 60 0.41 10.20 0.66
CA ARG A 60 1.45 10.69 1.59
C ARG A 60 0.95 11.81 2.48
N LYS A 61 0.26 12.80 1.91
CA LYS A 61 -0.33 13.94 2.64
C LYS A 61 -1.20 13.49 3.82
N TYR A 62 -1.97 12.42 3.63
CA TYR A 62 -2.83 11.85 4.68
C TYR A 62 -2.18 10.71 5.47
N GLY A 63 -0.86 10.53 5.37
CA GLY A 63 -0.11 9.51 6.12
C GLY A 63 -0.55 8.07 5.87
N SER A 64 -1.22 7.82 4.74
CA SER A 64 -1.90 6.53 4.50
C SER A 64 -0.91 5.42 4.15
N ILE A 65 0.24 5.78 3.54
CA ILE A 65 1.35 4.86 3.29
C ILE A 65 1.98 4.44 4.63
N ASP A 66 2.29 5.41 5.49
CA ASP A 66 2.87 5.16 6.81
C ASP A 66 1.92 4.37 7.71
N TYR A 67 0.61 4.63 7.63
CA TYR A 67 -0.40 3.85 8.34
C TYR A 67 -0.34 2.38 7.96
N ALA A 68 -0.37 2.05 6.66
CA ALA A 68 -0.30 0.67 6.22
C ALA A 68 1.03 0.00 6.62
N ALA A 69 2.15 0.72 6.56
CA ALA A 69 3.44 0.22 7.02
C ALA A 69 3.43 -0.09 8.54
N LYS A 70 2.82 0.78 9.36
CA LYS A 70 2.65 0.53 10.80
C LYS A 70 1.78 -0.70 11.08
N VAL A 71 0.69 -0.87 10.33
CA VAL A 71 -0.18 -2.06 10.44
C VAL A 71 0.61 -3.33 10.10
N ALA A 72 1.39 -3.33 9.02
CA ALA A 72 2.22 -4.47 8.64
C ALA A 72 3.23 -4.84 9.74
N ARG A 73 3.97 -3.86 10.29
CA ARG A 73 4.91 -4.09 11.40
C ARG A 73 4.23 -4.64 12.65
N LYS A 74 3.06 -4.09 13.00
CA LYS A 74 2.26 -4.59 14.13
C LYS A 74 1.88 -6.06 13.96
N LEU A 75 1.44 -6.45 12.76
CA LEU A 75 1.08 -7.84 12.47
C LEU A 75 2.30 -8.78 12.54
N ALA A 76 3.47 -8.34 12.06
CA ALA A 76 4.71 -9.10 12.19
C ALA A 76 5.12 -9.28 13.66
N ASP A 77 4.99 -8.24 14.49
CA ASP A 77 5.26 -8.33 15.92
C ASP A 77 4.27 -9.25 16.65
N GLU A 78 3.00 -9.23 16.28
CA GLU A 78 1.98 -10.16 16.78
C GLU A 78 2.29 -11.61 16.39
N ALA A 79 2.72 -11.84 15.14
CA ALA A 79 3.13 -13.17 14.67
C ALA A 79 4.34 -13.70 15.45
N LYS A 80 5.39 -12.89 15.65
CA LYS A 80 6.56 -13.25 16.46
C LYS A 80 6.17 -13.57 17.91
N LYS A 81 5.24 -12.81 18.51
CA LYS A 81 4.72 -13.10 19.86
C LYS A 81 3.99 -14.45 19.92
N ALA A 82 3.21 -14.78 18.89
CA ALA A 82 2.49 -16.06 18.83
C ALA A 82 3.45 -17.26 18.77
N LEU A 83 4.61 -17.12 18.10
CA LEU A 83 5.64 -18.16 18.03
C LEU A 83 6.26 -18.51 19.39
N LYS A 84 6.19 -17.63 20.40
CA LYS A 84 6.71 -17.88 21.75
C LYS A 84 6.00 -19.01 22.50
N THR A 85 4.87 -19.50 21.98
CA THR A 85 4.20 -20.71 22.47
C THR A 85 4.97 -21.98 22.12
N LEU A 86 5.84 -21.93 21.11
CA LEU A 86 6.70 -23.03 20.69
C LEU A 86 8.04 -23.01 21.45
N PRO A 87 8.64 -24.18 21.72
CA PRO A 87 9.99 -24.26 22.26
C PRO A 87 11.02 -23.52 21.41
N GLU A 88 12.09 -23.04 22.04
CA GLU A 88 13.20 -22.43 21.31
C GLU A 88 13.84 -23.46 20.38
N SER A 89 14.00 -23.09 19.12
CA SER A 89 14.59 -23.93 18.08
C SER A 89 15.03 -23.07 16.90
N GLU A 90 15.97 -23.57 16.10
CA GLU A 90 16.40 -22.93 14.85
C GLU A 90 15.20 -22.69 13.91
N ALA A 91 14.26 -23.64 13.85
CA ALA A 91 13.04 -23.48 13.05
C ALA A 91 12.17 -22.30 13.54
N ARG A 92 12.04 -22.09 14.86
CA ARG A 92 11.30 -20.95 15.41
C ARG A 92 11.99 -19.63 15.05
N GLU A 93 13.32 -19.58 15.20
CA GLU A 93 14.13 -18.41 14.86
C GLU A 93 13.99 -18.05 13.37
N GLN A 94 14.02 -19.03 12.47
CA GLN A 94 13.81 -18.80 11.04
C GLN A 94 12.43 -18.21 10.72
N LEU A 95 11.38 -18.62 11.43
CA LEU A 95 10.04 -18.05 11.27
C LEU A 95 9.96 -16.61 11.81
N GLU A 96 10.66 -16.30 12.89
CA GLU A 96 10.76 -14.93 13.43
C GLU A 96 11.49 -14.01 12.44
N LEU A 97 12.63 -14.46 11.89
CA LEU A 97 13.38 -13.73 10.85
C LEU A 97 12.57 -13.54 9.57
N LEU A 98 11.78 -14.53 9.16
CA LEU A 98 10.89 -14.42 8.02
C LEU A 98 9.86 -13.30 8.23
N ALA A 99 9.30 -13.17 9.43
CA ALA A 99 8.33 -12.13 9.75
C ALA A 99 8.93 -10.72 9.62
N ASP A 100 10.16 -10.52 10.12
CA ASP A 100 10.89 -9.24 9.98
C ASP A 100 11.21 -8.94 8.51
N PHE A 101 11.69 -9.94 7.79
CA PHE A 101 12.04 -9.80 6.38
C PHE A 101 10.86 -9.39 5.48
N ILE A 102 9.66 -9.88 5.76
CA ILE A 102 8.45 -9.54 4.99
C ILE A 102 8.11 -8.05 5.11
N VAL A 103 8.40 -7.42 6.25
CA VAL A 103 8.01 -6.02 6.53
C VAL A 103 9.14 -5.00 6.31
N GLU A 104 10.39 -5.42 6.25
CA GLU A 104 11.56 -4.55 6.05
C GLU A 104 11.97 -4.36 4.58
N ARG A 105 11.47 -5.20 3.67
CA ARG A 105 11.80 -5.08 2.24
C ARG A 105 11.30 -3.74 1.65
N GLU A 106 12.24 -2.91 1.20
CA GLU A 106 11.96 -1.79 0.28
C GLU A 106 11.81 -2.32 -1.16
N TYR A 107 10.86 -1.76 -1.91
CA TYR A 107 10.56 -2.07 -3.33
C TYR A 107 10.79 -0.86 -4.23
#